data_AF-A0A934NHD7-F1
#
_entry.id   AF-A0A934NHD7-F1
#
_cell.length_a   1.000
_cell.length_b   1.000
_cell.length_c   1.000
_cell.angle_alpha   90.00
_cell.angle_beta   90.00
_cell.angle_gamma   90.00
#
_symmetry.space_group_name_H-M   'P 1'
#
loop_
_entity.id
_entity.type
_entity.pdbx_description
1 polymer ?
#
loop_
_entity_poly.entity_id
_entity_poly.type
_entity_poly.pdbx_seq_one_letter_code
_entity_poly.pdbx_strand_id
1 'polypeptide(L)'
;MVLGTSKYLIKGGNNFFYVERMKSTADLYHSNKIDTIIASGDHSDKYYNEPLQIKKSLIALGVPESKIILDEKGINTFQSLKNFKKNHLNNPVIIITQKFHNQRAIYFTKNLKLNAIGINAESLPFTVAPKTYIREYFARVKAFINVQSYILTNVSI
;
A
#
# COMPACT_ATOMS: atom_id res chain seq x y z
N MET A 1 -6.22 -4.91 3.12
CA MET A 1 -4.78 -4.62 2.99
C MET A 1 -4.60 -3.20 2.46
N VAL A 2 -3.87 -2.37 3.20
CA VAL A 2 -3.47 -1.04 2.73
C VAL A 2 -2.03 -1.13 2.23
N LEU A 3 -1.79 -0.65 1.01
CA LEU A 3 -0.45 -0.62 0.42
C LEU A 3 0.27 0.68 0.82
N GLY A 4 1.57 0.58 1.01
CA GLY A 4 2.42 1.65 1.53
C GLY A 4 2.74 2.72 0.51
N THR A 5 3.06 3.90 1.04
CA THR A 5 3.64 5.04 0.34
C THR A 5 4.30 5.92 1.41
N SER A 6 5.27 6.74 1.04
CA SER A 6 5.97 7.53 2.07
C SER A 6 5.01 8.50 2.75
N LYS A 7 5.11 8.58 4.08
CA LYS A 7 4.30 9.47 4.91
C LYS A 7 4.58 10.95 4.62
N TYR A 8 5.81 11.28 4.28
CA TYR A 8 6.25 12.66 4.05
C TYR A 8 6.70 12.88 2.60
N LEU A 9 6.58 14.13 2.14
CA LEU A 9 7.14 14.59 0.87
C LEU A 9 8.63 14.93 1.02
N ILE A 10 9.37 14.93 -0.09
CA ILE A 10 10.81 15.24 -0.12
C ILE A 10 11.11 16.64 0.46
N LYS A 11 10.20 17.60 0.24
CA LYS A 11 10.33 18.98 0.74
C LYS A 11 9.78 19.17 2.17
N GLY A 12 9.48 18.10 2.87
CA GLY A 12 8.73 18.13 4.13
C GLY A 12 7.21 18.24 3.91
N GLY A 13 6.45 18.00 4.98
CA GLY A 13 4.98 17.98 4.95
C GLY A 13 4.38 16.59 4.68
N ASN A 14 3.11 16.43 5.04
CA ASN A 14 2.39 15.16 4.88
C ASN A 14 2.12 14.85 3.42
N ASN A 15 2.35 13.59 3.03
CA ASN A 15 1.95 13.10 1.73
C ASN A 15 0.42 12.89 1.71
N PHE A 16 -0.27 13.66 0.87
CA PHE A 16 -1.72 13.55 0.68
C PHE A 16 -2.14 12.10 0.39
N PHE A 17 -1.41 11.38 -0.47
CA PHE A 17 -1.73 9.99 -0.80
C PHE A 17 -1.64 9.05 0.39
N TYR A 18 -0.72 9.31 1.32
CA TYR A 18 -0.60 8.54 2.54
C TYR A 18 -1.82 8.79 3.43
N VAL A 19 -2.12 10.07 3.69
CA VAL A 19 -3.25 10.48 4.53
C VAL A 19 -4.56 9.89 4.03
N GLU A 20 -4.84 10.01 2.74
CA GLU A 20 -6.10 9.51 2.17
C GLU A 20 -6.20 7.98 2.18
N ARG A 21 -5.08 7.26 2.05
CA ARG A 21 -5.07 5.80 2.26
C ARG A 21 -5.42 5.45 3.69
N MET A 22 -4.89 6.18 4.68
CA MET A 22 -5.15 5.90 6.10
C MET A 22 -6.62 6.19 6.44
N LYS A 23 -7.15 7.35 6.02
CA LYS A 23 -8.57 7.70 6.20
C LYS A 23 -9.49 6.66 5.58
N SER A 24 -9.32 6.36 4.29
CA SER A 24 -10.14 5.36 3.58
C SER A 24 -10.10 3.99 4.27
N THR A 25 -8.95 3.62 4.85
CA THR A 25 -8.80 2.36 5.58
C THR A 25 -9.54 2.38 6.92
N ALA A 26 -9.41 3.47 7.68
CA ALA A 26 -10.13 3.64 8.95
C ALA A 26 -11.64 3.70 8.73
N ASP A 27 -12.11 4.43 7.72
CA ASP A 27 -13.53 4.55 7.39
C ASP A 27 -14.16 3.19 7.04
N LEU A 28 -13.45 2.37 6.25
CA LEU A 28 -13.89 1.00 5.95
C LEU A 28 -13.95 0.12 7.20
N TYR A 29 -13.01 0.30 8.13
CA TYR A 29 -13.01 -0.44 9.39
C TYR A 29 -14.18 -0.01 10.27
N HIS A 30 -14.36 1.30 10.50
CA HIS A 30 -15.45 1.82 11.33
C HIS A 30 -16.84 1.58 10.76
N SER A 31 -16.95 1.46 9.43
CA SER A 31 -18.20 1.06 8.76
C SER A 31 -18.42 -0.46 8.71
N ASN A 32 -17.62 -1.25 9.44
CA ASN A 32 -17.69 -2.71 9.51
C ASN A 32 -17.61 -3.39 8.13
N LYS A 33 -16.89 -2.79 7.17
CA LYS A 33 -16.64 -3.38 5.84
C LYS A 33 -15.38 -4.23 5.81
N ILE A 34 -14.48 -4.04 6.78
CA ILE A 34 -13.28 -4.85 6.98
C ILE A 34 -13.07 -5.12 8.47
N ASP A 35 -12.64 -6.34 8.81
CA ASP A 35 -12.42 -6.74 10.21
C ASP A 35 -10.95 -6.62 10.64
N THR A 36 -10.03 -6.81 9.69
CA THR A 36 -8.59 -6.86 9.92
C THR A 36 -7.86 -6.09 8.83
N ILE A 37 -6.86 -5.32 9.21
CA ILE A 37 -6.04 -4.52 8.33
C ILE A 37 -4.65 -5.12 8.25
N ILE A 38 -4.17 -5.33 7.02
CA ILE A 38 -2.78 -5.66 6.76
C ILE A 38 -2.10 -4.39 6.28
N ALA A 39 -1.17 -3.89 7.09
CA ALA A 39 -0.31 -2.75 6.81
C ALA A 39 0.93 -3.25 6.04
N SER A 40 0.97 -3.00 4.75
CA SER A 40 2.05 -3.45 3.87
C SER A 40 2.75 -2.25 3.26
N GLY A 41 4.07 -2.24 3.22
CA GLY A 41 4.88 -1.09 2.80
C GLY A 41 6.35 -1.46 2.81
N ASP A 42 7.16 -0.61 2.20
CA ASP A 42 8.58 -0.92 2.07
C ASP A 42 9.29 -0.91 3.43
N HIS A 43 10.21 -1.87 3.61
CA HIS A 43 11.07 -2.05 4.77
C HIS A 43 12.56 -1.88 4.41
N SER A 44 12.85 -1.39 3.19
CA SER A 44 14.19 -1.30 2.61
C SER A 44 15.15 -0.35 3.35
N ASP A 45 14.63 0.55 4.17
CA ASP A 45 15.45 1.46 4.98
C ASP A 45 15.39 1.07 6.47
N LYS A 46 16.55 0.77 7.06
CA LYS A 46 16.71 0.44 8.50
C LYS A 46 16.19 1.54 9.43
N TYR A 47 16.03 2.77 8.93
CA TYR A 47 15.53 3.91 9.69
C TYR A 47 14.07 4.27 9.36
N TYR A 48 13.45 3.64 8.36
CA TYR A 48 12.10 3.97 7.91
C TYR A 48 11.21 2.72 7.73
N ASN A 49 10.48 2.38 8.78
CA ASN A 49 9.52 1.27 8.76
C ASN A 49 8.12 1.78 8.33
N GLU A 50 7.80 1.67 7.04
CA GLU A 50 6.48 2.09 6.52
C GLU A 50 5.31 1.32 7.15
N PRO A 51 5.33 -0.02 7.28
CA PRO A 51 4.26 -0.76 7.95
C PRO A 51 3.96 -0.25 9.36
N LEU A 52 5.01 0.03 10.15
CA LEU A 52 4.85 0.53 11.51
C LEU A 52 4.25 1.95 11.54
N GLN A 53 4.61 2.81 10.59
CA GLN A 53 3.99 4.14 10.47
C GLN A 53 2.52 4.04 10.10
N ILE A 54 2.15 3.16 9.17
CA ILE A 54 0.76 2.88 8.82
C ILE A 54 -0.01 2.44 10.07
N LYS A 55 0.53 1.48 10.82
CA LYS A 55 -0.06 1.01 12.07
C LYS A 55 -0.29 2.14 13.07
N LYS A 56 0.73 2.96 13.34
CA LYS A 56 0.61 4.13 14.23
C LYS A 56 -0.46 5.11 13.76
N SER A 57 -0.52 5.38 12.45
CA SER A 57 -1.52 6.31 11.89
C SER A 57 -2.93 5.78 11.99
N LEU A 58 -3.14 4.47 11.79
CA LEU A 58 -4.45 3.84 11.94
C LEU A 58 -4.90 3.77 13.41
N ILE A 59 -3.97 3.53 14.34
CA ILE A 59 -4.26 3.61 15.78
C ILE A 59 -4.69 5.03 16.16
N ALA A 60 -4.01 6.05 15.64
CA ALA A 60 -4.40 7.44 15.86
C ALA A 60 -5.78 7.79 15.26
N LEU A 61 -6.24 7.02 14.26
CA LEU A 61 -7.58 7.09 13.70
C LEU A 61 -8.58 6.18 14.43
N GLY A 62 -8.25 5.62 15.60
CA GLY A 62 -9.19 4.84 16.41
C GLY A 62 -9.38 3.39 15.96
N VAL A 63 -8.46 2.84 15.17
CA VAL A 63 -8.42 1.39 14.90
C VAL A 63 -7.65 0.69 16.02
N PRO A 64 -8.20 -0.34 16.68
CA PRO A 64 -7.47 -1.10 17.70
C PRO A 64 -6.21 -1.75 17.12
N GLU A 65 -5.12 -1.71 17.90
CA GLU A 65 -3.84 -2.31 17.51
C GLU A 65 -3.96 -3.80 17.13
N SER A 66 -4.80 -4.56 17.84
CA SER A 66 -5.04 -5.99 17.59
C SER A 66 -5.69 -6.28 16.24
N LYS A 67 -6.24 -5.27 15.56
CA LYS A 67 -6.83 -5.39 14.22
C LYS A 67 -5.83 -5.06 13.11
N ILE A 68 -4.59 -4.70 13.44
CA ILE A 68 -3.57 -4.29 12.47
C ILE A 68 -2.40 -5.26 12.48
N ILE A 69 -2.24 -5.98 11.37
CA ILE A 69 -1.15 -6.91 11.10
C ILE A 69 -0.12 -6.22 10.22
N LEU A 70 1.16 -6.34 10.57
CA LEU A 70 2.26 -5.84 9.74
C LEU A 70 2.67 -6.89 8.70
N ASP A 71 2.79 -6.49 7.44
CA ASP A 71 3.46 -7.29 6.40
C ASP A 71 4.94 -6.90 6.35
N GLU A 72 5.73 -7.49 7.25
CA GLU A 72 7.16 -7.20 7.42
C GLU A 72 8.03 -7.68 6.24
N LYS A 73 7.51 -8.60 5.42
CA LYS A 73 8.22 -9.21 4.28
C LYS A 73 7.74 -8.63 2.94
N GLY A 74 6.90 -7.60 2.96
CA GLY A 74 6.29 -6.98 1.79
C GLY A 74 7.19 -5.94 1.14
N ILE A 75 8.23 -6.35 0.39
CA ILE A 75 9.14 -5.41 -0.29
C ILE A 75 8.52 -4.77 -1.54
N ASN A 76 7.46 -5.38 -2.09
CA ASN A 76 6.75 -4.89 -3.26
C ASN A 76 5.32 -5.44 -3.27
N THR A 77 4.42 -4.80 -4.04
CA THR A 77 3.00 -5.18 -4.12
C THR A 77 2.78 -6.66 -4.46
N PHE A 78 3.60 -7.23 -5.35
CA PHE A 78 3.46 -8.63 -5.75
C PHE A 78 3.85 -9.58 -4.61
N GLN A 79 4.94 -9.29 -3.89
CA GLN A 79 5.37 -10.06 -2.74
C GLN A 79 4.38 -9.95 -1.58
N SER A 80 3.84 -8.77 -1.31
CA SER A 80 2.78 -8.58 -0.31
C SER A 80 1.55 -9.43 -0.60
N LEU A 81 1.12 -9.51 -1.87
CA LEU A 81 0.01 -10.36 -2.28
C LEU A 81 0.34 -11.86 -2.20
N LYS A 82 1.59 -12.27 -2.48
CA LYS A 82 2.06 -13.65 -2.24
C LYS A 82 2.04 -14.00 -0.75
N ASN A 83 2.52 -13.10 0.10
CA ASN A 83 2.50 -13.27 1.56
C ASN A 83 1.06 -13.41 2.06
N PHE A 84 0.16 -12.53 1.59
CA PHE A 84 -1.26 -12.61 1.88
C PHE A 84 -1.84 -13.98 1.50
N LYS A 85 -1.61 -14.42 0.25
CA LYS A 85 -2.12 -15.71 -0.23
C LYS A 85 -1.67 -16.88 0.65
N LYS A 86 -0.40 -16.86 1.08
CA LYS A 86 0.18 -17.92 1.92
C LYS A 86 -0.45 -17.98 3.31
N ASN A 87 -0.68 -16.83 3.93
CA ASN A 87 -1.11 -16.73 5.34
C ASN A 87 -2.63 -16.66 5.52
N HIS A 88 -3.37 -16.26 4.49
CA HIS A 88 -4.82 -16.02 4.53
C HIS A 88 -5.52 -16.71 3.37
N LEU A 89 -5.24 -18.00 3.19
CA LEU A 89 -5.82 -18.80 2.12
C LEU A 89 -7.36 -18.65 2.09
N ASN A 90 -7.94 -18.53 0.90
CA ASN A 90 -9.38 -18.40 0.66
C ASN A 90 -10.08 -17.14 1.21
N ASN A 91 -9.37 -16.24 1.90
CA ASN A 91 -9.97 -15.00 2.38
C ASN A 91 -10.03 -13.95 1.27
N PRO A 92 -11.17 -13.24 1.10
CA PRO A 92 -11.21 -12.10 0.20
C PRO A 92 -10.31 -10.98 0.72
N VAL A 93 -9.70 -10.21 -0.20
CA VAL A 93 -8.85 -9.07 0.16
C VAL A 93 -9.34 -7.78 -0.49
N ILE A 94 -9.55 -6.76 0.33
CA ILE A 94 -9.73 -5.40 -0.14
C ILE A 94 -8.35 -4.72 -0.20
N ILE A 95 -7.96 -4.23 -1.37
CA ILE A 95 -6.71 -3.51 -1.59
C ILE A 95 -7.03 -2.02 -1.59
N ILE A 96 -6.41 -1.27 -0.67
CA ILE A 96 -6.65 0.16 -0.50
C ILE A 96 -5.40 0.92 -0.94
N THR A 97 -5.51 1.64 -2.04
CA THR A 97 -4.47 2.51 -2.61
C THR A 97 -5.09 3.46 -3.64
N GLN A 98 -4.30 4.24 -4.37
CA GLN A 98 -4.84 5.12 -5.41
C GLN A 98 -5.24 4.33 -6.67
N LYS A 99 -6.15 4.90 -7.48
CA LYS A 99 -6.73 4.29 -8.70
C LYS A 99 -5.72 3.62 -9.61
N PHE A 100 -4.63 4.31 -9.91
CA PHE A 100 -3.56 3.81 -10.77
C PHE A 100 -2.82 2.60 -10.19
N HIS A 101 -2.61 2.58 -8.87
CA HIS A 101 -1.87 1.52 -8.21
C HIS A 101 -2.78 0.31 -7.99
N ASN A 102 -4.08 0.55 -7.78
CA ASN A 102 -5.10 -0.49 -7.76
C ASN A 102 -5.16 -1.23 -9.10
N GLN A 103 -5.05 -0.56 -10.25
CA GLN A 103 -5.01 -1.23 -11.56
C GLN A 103 -3.90 -2.29 -11.61
N ARG A 104 -2.69 -1.93 -11.15
CA ARG A 104 -1.55 -2.87 -11.06
C ARG A 104 -1.78 -3.97 -10.02
N ALA A 105 -2.28 -3.62 -8.83
CA ALA A 105 -2.49 -4.58 -7.76
C ALA A 105 -3.55 -5.63 -8.14
N ILE A 106 -4.65 -5.20 -8.76
CA ILE A 106 -5.71 -6.09 -9.26
C ILE A 106 -5.23 -6.96 -10.43
N TYR A 107 -4.30 -6.48 -11.26
CA TYR A 107 -3.65 -7.34 -12.24
C TYR A 107 -2.90 -8.50 -11.57
N PHE A 108 -2.14 -8.23 -10.50
CA PHE A 108 -1.43 -9.28 -9.76
C PHE A 108 -2.36 -10.25 -9.03
N THR A 109 -3.49 -9.80 -8.49
CA THR A 109 -4.44 -10.69 -7.80
C THR A 109 -5.04 -11.71 -8.76
N LYS A 110 -5.33 -11.34 -10.01
CA LYS A 110 -5.80 -12.25 -11.06
C LYS A 110 -4.77 -13.36 -11.32
N ASN A 111 -3.50 -13.00 -11.50
CA ASN A 111 -2.41 -13.97 -11.70
C ASN A 111 -2.22 -14.89 -10.49
N LEU A 112 -2.45 -14.37 -9.27
CA LEU A 112 -2.37 -15.13 -8.03
C LEU A 112 -3.67 -15.89 -7.70
N LYS A 113 -4.73 -15.80 -8.51
CA LYS A 113 -6.06 -16.37 -8.26
C LYS A 113 -6.61 -15.97 -6.87
N LEU A 114 -6.44 -14.71 -6.49
CA LEU A 114 -6.98 -14.15 -5.26
C LEU A 114 -8.35 -13.52 -5.52
N ASN A 115 -9.30 -13.75 -4.61
CA ASN A 115 -10.54 -12.98 -4.58
C ASN A 115 -10.25 -11.59 -4.01
N ALA A 116 -10.18 -10.57 -4.86
CA ALA A 116 -9.75 -9.25 -4.47
C ALA A 116 -10.55 -8.14 -5.13
N ILE A 117 -10.81 -7.07 -4.38
CA ILE A 117 -11.36 -5.81 -4.88
C ILE A 117 -10.44 -4.65 -4.52
N GLY A 118 -10.43 -3.62 -5.37
CA GLY A 118 -9.62 -2.42 -5.17
C GLY A 118 -10.49 -1.25 -4.75
N ILE A 119 -10.15 -0.60 -3.64
CA ILE A 119 -10.78 0.65 -3.20
C ILE A 119 -9.82 1.79 -3.47
N ASN A 120 -10.29 2.75 -4.25
CA ASN A 120 -9.52 3.93 -4.63
C ASN A 120 -9.59 4.94 -3.49
N ALA A 121 -8.47 5.11 -2.78
CA ALA A 121 -8.31 6.24 -1.88
C ALA A 121 -8.34 7.55 -2.66
N GLU A 122 -8.82 8.61 -2.00
CA GLU A 122 -8.90 9.94 -2.61
C GLU A 122 -7.54 10.41 -3.13
N SER A 123 -7.62 11.21 -4.17
CA SER A 123 -6.53 11.59 -5.06
C SER A 123 -6.76 13.04 -5.44
N LEU A 124 -5.76 13.92 -5.30
CA LEU A 124 -5.90 15.30 -5.76
C LEU A 124 -6.18 15.31 -7.28
N PRO A 125 -7.05 16.20 -7.77
CA PRO A 125 -7.27 16.31 -9.20
C PRO A 125 -5.95 16.60 -9.93
N PHE A 126 -5.73 15.88 -11.03
CA PHE A 126 -4.54 16.06 -11.87
C PHE A 126 -4.37 17.53 -12.31
N THR A 127 -5.47 18.25 -12.47
CA THR A 127 -5.52 19.67 -12.87
C THR A 127 -4.90 20.64 -11.87
N VAL A 128 -4.85 20.29 -10.58
CA VAL A 128 -4.37 21.18 -9.50
C VAL A 128 -2.84 21.13 -9.36
N ALA A 129 -2.21 19.99 -9.64
CA ALA A 129 -0.76 19.84 -9.51
C ALA A 129 -0.17 18.76 -10.44
N PRO A 130 -0.32 18.87 -11.78
CA PRO A 130 0.00 17.79 -12.72
C PRO A 130 1.49 17.41 -12.72
N LYS A 131 2.39 18.41 -12.63
CA LYS A 131 3.85 18.18 -12.58
C LYS A 131 4.28 17.49 -11.28
N THR A 132 3.68 17.85 -10.15
CA THR A 132 3.95 17.19 -8.86
C THR A 132 3.40 15.77 -8.87
N TYR A 133 2.21 15.57 -9.45
CA TYR A 133 1.60 14.26 -9.63
C TYR A 133 2.50 13.35 -10.45
N ILE A 134 2.84 13.75 -11.67
CA ILE A 134 3.68 12.97 -12.59
C ILE A 134 5.05 12.73 -11.96
N ARG A 135 5.71 13.74 -11.42
CA ARG A 135 7.05 13.57 -10.84
C ARG A 135 7.02 12.62 -9.65
N GLU A 136 6.16 12.82 -8.66
CA GLU A 136 6.11 11.95 -7.47
C GLU A 136 5.63 10.55 -7.84
N TYR A 137 4.62 10.44 -8.69
CA TYR A 137 4.08 9.19 -9.20
C TYR A 137 5.16 8.39 -9.95
N PHE A 138 5.77 8.98 -10.98
CA PHE A 138 6.74 8.27 -11.81
C PHE A 138 8.06 8.09 -11.07
N ALA A 139 8.51 9.00 -10.20
CA ALA A 139 9.67 8.75 -9.37
C ALA A 139 9.46 7.54 -8.45
N ARG A 140 8.27 7.40 -7.83
CA ARG A 140 7.97 6.30 -6.90
C ARG A 140 7.62 5.00 -7.62
N VAL A 141 6.92 5.05 -8.76
CA VAL A 141 6.66 3.89 -9.61
C VAL A 141 7.93 3.44 -10.33
N LYS A 142 8.80 4.34 -10.80
CA LYS A 142 10.11 4.01 -11.37
C LYS A 142 11.07 3.50 -10.30
N ALA A 143 11.08 4.06 -9.09
CA ALA A 143 11.81 3.48 -7.96
C ALA A 143 11.33 2.05 -7.69
N PHE A 144 10.01 1.83 -7.64
CA PHE A 144 9.43 0.50 -7.48
C PHE A 144 9.79 -0.45 -8.63
N ILE A 145 9.70 0.00 -9.89
CA ILE A 145 10.04 -0.82 -11.06
C ILE A 145 11.55 -1.09 -11.12
N ASN A 146 12.40 -0.11 -10.84
CA ASN A 146 13.85 -0.28 -10.79
C ASN A 146 14.25 -1.29 -9.71
N VAL A 147 13.66 -1.20 -8.51
CA VAL A 147 13.86 -2.18 -7.44
C VAL A 147 13.33 -3.56 -7.87
N GLN A 148 12.15 -3.63 -8.49
CA GLN A 148 11.59 -4.89 -8.98
C GLN A 148 12.43 -5.53 -10.08
N SER A 149 12.90 -4.75 -11.04
CA SER A 149 13.74 -5.20 -12.16
C SER A 149 15.12 -5.65 -11.65
N TYR A 150 15.69 -4.97 -10.67
CA TYR A 150 16.94 -5.36 -10.01
C TYR A 150 16.79 -6.66 -9.19
N ILE A 151 15.63 -6.89 -8.56
CA ILE A 151 15.37 -8.13 -7.80
C ILE A 151 15.05 -9.30 -8.72
N LEU A 152 14.28 -9.10 -9.79
CA LEU A 152 13.96 -10.17 -10.76
C LEU A 152 15.19 -10.64 -11.55
N THR A 153 16.19 -9.77 -11.74
CA THR A 153 17.49 -10.15 -12.33
C THR A 153 18.41 -10.89 -11.35
N ASN A 154 18.24 -10.71 -10.04
CA ASN A 154 19.05 -11.37 -8.99
C ASN A 154 18.37 -12.57 -8.30
N VAL A 155 17.13 -12.90 -8.68
CA VAL A 155 16.42 -14.14 -8.24
C VAL A 155 16.43 -15.20 -9.35
N SER A 156 17.18 -14.97 -10.42
CA SER A 156 17.58 -16.01 -11.38
C SER A 156 19.02 -16.43 -11.09
N ILE A 157 19.20 -17.30 -10.09
CA ILE A 157 20.14 -18.44 -9.97
C ILE A 157 19.74 -19.22 -8.72
#